data_AF-A0A431FV37-F1
#
_entry.id   AF-A0A431FV37-F1
#
_cell.length_a   1.000
_cell.length_b   1.000
_cell.length_c   1.000
_cell.angle_alpha   90.00
_cell.angle_beta   90.00
_cell.angle_gamma   90.00
#
_symmetry.space_group_name_H-M   'P 1'
#
loop_
_entity.id
_entity.type
_entity.pdbx_description
1 polymer ?
#
loop_
_entity_poly.entity_id
_entity_poly.type
_entity_poly.pdbx_seq_one_letter_code
_entity_poly.pdbx_strand_id
1 'polypeptide(L)'
;SKIFGELITLIEPSKRIGEKEELKVTLPYSGEKFGVPKNVYIIGTMNTADRSITSLDTALRRRFEFIEMMPDVEELEKSKYKDVNLKKLLKAINTRIEYLLDREKTIGHAFFVSVENLESLKKVFKNKIIPLLQEYFYNDYALIDAVLNKNGMLEISVENKDYLKNMTEFIE
;
A
#
# COMPACT_ATOMS: atom_id res chain seq x y z
N SER A 1 -5.65 -15.80 13.66
CA SER A 1 -6.47 -16.90 14.22
C SER A 1 -7.58 -16.50 15.20
N LYS A 2 -7.42 -15.48 16.06
CA LYS A 2 -8.40 -15.15 17.13
C LYS A 2 -9.82 -14.75 16.67
N ILE A 3 -9.96 -14.14 15.48
CA ILE A 3 -11.26 -13.67 14.94
C ILE A 3 -12.01 -14.80 14.23
N PHE A 4 -11.32 -15.57 13.38
CA PHE A 4 -11.98 -16.64 12.64
C PHE A 4 -12.27 -17.87 13.52
N GLY A 5 -11.47 -18.16 14.55
CA GLY A 5 -11.74 -19.30 15.43
C GLY A 5 -12.03 -20.59 14.64
N GLU A 6 -13.17 -21.21 14.91
CA GLU A 6 -13.67 -22.42 14.25
C GLU A 6 -14.12 -22.19 12.80
N LEU A 7 -14.40 -20.94 12.40
CA LEU A 7 -14.78 -20.59 11.03
C LEU A 7 -13.68 -20.88 10.02
N ILE A 8 -12.40 -20.87 10.43
CA ILE A 8 -11.28 -21.04 9.50
C ILE A 8 -11.33 -22.36 8.73
N THR A 9 -11.95 -23.39 9.31
CA THR A 9 -12.21 -24.68 8.66
C THR A 9 -13.49 -24.65 7.83
N LEU A 10 -14.53 -23.98 8.31
CA LEU A 10 -15.84 -23.94 7.66
C LEU A 10 -15.88 -23.11 6.38
N ILE A 11 -14.96 -22.17 6.21
CA ILE A 11 -14.87 -21.35 4.99
C ILE A 11 -14.31 -22.11 3.79
N GLU A 12 -13.66 -23.27 4.02
CA GLU A 12 -13.13 -24.14 2.98
C GLU A 12 -14.27 -24.63 2.07
N PRO A 13 -14.16 -24.52 0.73
CA PRO A 13 -15.27 -24.80 -0.17
C PRO A 13 -15.94 -26.16 0.06
N SER A 14 -15.17 -27.24 0.26
CA SER A 14 -15.74 -28.58 0.44
C SER A 14 -16.50 -28.77 1.76
N LYS A 15 -16.23 -27.93 2.77
CA LYS A 15 -16.78 -28.03 4.13
C LYS A 15 -18.06 -27.21 4.31
N ARG A 16 -18.50 -26.47 3.30
CA ARG A 16 -19.69 -25.62 3.35
C ARG A 16 -20.98 -26.43 3.34
N ILE A 17 -22.06 -25.81 3.82
CA ILE A 17 -23.39 -26.43 3.83
C ILE A 17 -23.83 -26.73 2.39
N GLY A 18 -24.23 -27.97 2.14
CA GLY A 18 -24.64 -28.50 0.84
C GLY A 18 -23.52 -29.10 -0.02
N GLU A 19 -22.29 -29.22 0.51
CA GLU A 19 -21.14 -29.83 -0.17
C GLU A 19 -20.84 -31.24 0.36
N LYS A 20 -20.01 -32.00 -0.37
CA LYS A 20 -19.73 -33.42 -0.08
C LYS A 20 -19.16 -33.66 1.31
N GLU A 21 -18.38 -32.71 1.83
CA GLU A 21 -17.73 -32.82 3.14
C GLU A 21 -18.30 -31.80 4.13
N GLU A 22 -19.59 -31.45 4.02
CA GLU A 22 -20.28 -30.49 4.89
C GLU A 22 -19.90 -30.69 6.36
N LEU A 23 -19.45 -29.59 6.99
CA LEU A 23 -19.08 -29.57 8.39
C LEU A 23 -19.92 -28.52 9.13
N LYS A 24 -20.34 -28.86 10.34
CA LYS A 24 -20.95 -27.94 11.30
C LYS A 24 -20.20 -28.04 12.62
N VAL A 25 -19.99 -26.90 13.26
CA VAL A 25 -19.37 -26.80 14.59
C VAL A 25 -20.41 -26.38 15.61
N THR A 26 -20.21 -26.75 16.86
CA THR A 26 -21.02 -26.24 17.97
C THR A 26 -20.41 -24.93 18.45
N LEU A 27 -21.18 -23.84 18.42
CA LEU A 27 -20.71 -22.54 18.88
C LEU A 27 -20.49 -22.56 20.40
N PRO A 28 -19.36 -22.03 20.91
CA PRO A 28 -18.99 -22.16 22.31
C PRO A 28 -19.91 -21.39 23.27
N TYR A 29 -20.53 -20.31 22.79
CA TYR A 29 -21.38 -19.45 23.63
C TYR A 29 -22.87 -19.86 23.60
N SER A 30 -23.42 -20.15 22.42
CA SER A 30 -24.84 -20.50 22.29
C SER A 30 -25.10 -22.01 22.37
N GLY A 31 -24.09 -22.85 22.12
CA GLY A 31 -24.27 -24.30 21.98
C GLY A 31 -24.97 -24.72 20.69
N GLU A 32 -25.26 -23.79 19.79
CA GLU A 32 -25.95 -24.07 18.53
C GLU A 32 -24.99 -24.64 17.48
N LYS A 33 -25.52 -25.48 16.59
CA LYS A 33 -24.76 -25.95 15.42
C LYS A 33 -24.74 -24.88 14.35
N PHE A 34 -23.55 -24.53 13.90
CA PHE A 34 -23.30 -23.53 12.87
C PHE A 34 -22.47 -24.11 11.72
N GLY A 35 -22.79 -23.72 10.49
CA GLY A 35 -22.02 -24.02 9.29
C GLY A 35 -22.11 -22.85 8.30
N VAL A 36 -21.12 -22.72 7.40
CA VAL A 36 -21.10 -21.64 6.40
C VAL A 36 -21.82 -22.11 5.13
N PRO A 37 -22.86 -21.40 4.67
CA PRO A 37 -23.55 -21.73 3.42
C PRO A 37 -22.67 -21.56 2.17
N LYS A 38 -22.90 -22.40 1.14
CA LYS A 38 -22.15 -22.31 -0.13
C LYS A 38 -22.34 -21.00 -0.89
N ASN A 39 -23.45 -20.29 -0.66
CA ASN A 39 -23.75 -19.00 -1.30
C ASN A 39 -23.14 -17.78 -0.58
N VAL A 40 -22.28 -17.99 0.43
CA VAL A 40 -21.56 -16.90 1.12
C VAL A 40 -20.16 -16.75 0.54
N TYR A 41 -19.79 -15.53 0.14
CA TYR A 41 -18.45 -15.19 -0.35
C TYR A 41 -17.75 -14.24 0.63
N ILE A 42 -16.46 -14.47 0.86
CA ILE A 42 -15.64 -13.64 1.74
C ILE A 42 -14.58 -12.98 0.87
N ILE A 43 -14.65 -11.65 0.75
CA ILE A 43 -13.69 -10.85 0.01
C ILE A 43 -12.98 -9.95 1.02
N GLY A 44 -11.67 -10.15 1.17
CA GLY A 44 -10.82 -9.31 2.01
C GLY A 44 -10.00 -8.36 1.15
N THR A 45 -9.80 -7.14 1.63
CA THR A 45 -8.78 -6.23 1.09
C THR A 45 -7.67 -6.10 2.12
N MET A 46 -6.43 -6.00 1.67
CA MET A 46 -5.26 -5.89 2.52
C MET A 46 -4.34 -4.82 1.97
N ASN A 47 -3.90 -3.90 2.83
CA ASN A 47 -2.81 -3.00 2.51
C ASN A 47 -1.49 -3.76 2.72
N THR A 48 -0.75 -4.02 1.65
CA THR A 48 0.54 -4.74 1.72
C THR A 48 1.68 -3.84 2.20
N ALA A 49 1.55 -2.51 2.12
CA ALA A 49 2.56 -1.58 2.63
C ALA A 49 2.73 -1.64 4.16
N ASP A 50 1.72 -2.10 4.90
CA ASP A 50 1.73 -2.15 6.36
C ASP A 50 2.41 -3.42 6.88
N ARG A 51 3.68 -3.28 7.28
CA ARG A 51 4.50 -4.41 7.78
C ARG A 51 4.00 -5.05 9.08
N SER A 52 3.08 -4.40 9.78
CA SER A 52 2.42 -4.96 10.97
C SER A 52 1.49 -6.14 10.66
N ILE A 53 1.16 -6.34 9.38
CA ILE A 53 0.20 -7.35 8.90
C ILE A 53 0.91 -8.51 8.15
N THR A 54 2.23 -8.41 7.93
CA THR A 54 2.99 -9.31 7.02
C THR A 54 2.98 -10.79 7.44
N SER A 55 2.78 -11.10 8.72
CA SER A 55 2.63 -12.48 9.18
C SER A 55 1.16 -12.92 9.15
N LEU A 56 0.55 -12.95 7.96
CA LEU A 56 -0.74 -13.61 7.81
C LEU A 56 -0.58 -15.11 8.13
N ASP A 57 -1.41 -15.60 9.04
CA ASP A 57 -1.43 -17.00 9.48
C ASP A 57 -1.49 -17.96 8.27
N THR A 58 -0.58 -18.93 8.23
CA THR A 58 -0.50 -19.96 7.18
C THR A 58 -1.83 -20.67 6.97
N ALA A 59 -2.64 -20.81 8.02
CA ALA A 59 -3.97 -21.38 7.91
C ALA A 59 -4.90 -20.53 7.02
N LEU A 60 -4.88 -19.20 7.15
CA LEU A 60 -5.65 -18.29 6.29
C LEU A 60 -5.10 -18.31 4.86
N ARG A 61 -3.77 -18.29 4.69
CA ARG A 61 -3.16 -18.34 3.35
C ARG A 61 -3.61 -19.54 2.52
N ARG A 62 -3.94 -20.67 3.16
CA ARG A 62 -4.43 -21.88 2.49
C ARG A 62 -5.92 -21.86 2.11
N ARG A 63 -6.72 -20.96 2.68
CA ARG A 63 -8.20 -20.90 2.47
C ARG A 63 -8.65 -19.72 1.63
N PHE A 64 -7.76 -18.78 1.38
CA PHE A 64 -8.02 -17.62 0.52
C PHE A 64 -7.17 -17.71 -0.73
N GLU A 65 -7.74 -17.28 -1.85
CA GLU A 65 -6.99 -16.93 -3.04
C GLU A 65 -6.53 -15.47 -2.92
N PHE A 66 -5.24 -15.23 -3.15
CA PHE A 66 -4.64 -13.90 -3.04
C PHE A 66 -4.43 -13.34 -4.43
N ILE A 67 -5.26 -12.36 -4.78
CA ILE A 67 -5.13 -11.60 -6.02
C ILE A 67 -4.47 -10.28 -5.68
N GLU A 68 -3.27 -10.08 -6.21
CA GLU A 68 -2.51 -8.86 -5.97
C GLU A 68 -3.01 -7.73 -6.88
N MET A 69 -3.26 -6.57 -6.28
CA MET A 69 -3.74 -5.37 -6.97
C MET A 69 -2.64 -4.30 -6.96
N MET A 70 -1.69 -4.43 -7.88
CA MET A 70 -0.60 -3.44 -8.05
C MET A 70 -1.12 -2.10 -8.60
N PRO A 71 -0.41 -0.98 -8.37
CA PRO A 71 -0.77 0.29 -8.98
C PRO A 71 -0.81 0.21 -10.51
N ASP A 72 -2.02 0.32 -11.06
CA ASP A 72 -2.23 0.41 -12.50
C ASP A 72 -2.01 1.84 -13.03
N VAL A 73 -0.90 2.08 -13.72
CA VAL A 73 -0.59 3.40 -14.32
C VAL A 73 -1.39 3.67 -15.60
N GLU A 74 -1.99 2.65 -16.22
CA GLU A 74 -2.78 2.76 -17.44
C GLU A 74 -4.09 3.51 -17.17
N GLU A 75 -4.63 3.40 -15.95
CA GLU A 75 -5.80 4.18 -15.51
C GLU A 75 -5.61 5.70 -15.62
N LEU A 76 -4.35 6.17 -15.61
CA LEU A 76 -4.03 7.60 -15.75
C LEU A 76 -4.08 8.10 -17.19
N GLU A 77 -4.19 7.23 -18.19
CA GLU A 77 -4.41 7.66 -19.60
C GLU A 77 -5.75 8.39 -19.77
N LYS A 78 -6.73 8.06 -18.93
CA LYS A 78 -8.05 8.69 -18.87
C LYS A 78 -8.03 10.11 -18.29
N SER A 79 -6.90 10.56 -17.74
CA SER A 79 -6.79 11.90 -17.17
C SER A 79 -7.02 12.99 -18.21
N LYS A 80 -7.81 14.01 -17.82
CA LYS A 80 -8.03 15.23 -18.62
C LYS A 80 -6.84 16.18 -18.58
N TYR A 81 -5.95 16.04 -17.60
CA TYR A 81 -4.77 16.87 -17.47
C TYR A 81 -3.70 16.42 -18.48
N LYS A 82 -3.33 17.30 -19.42
CA LYS A 82 -2.42 16.97 -20.54
C LYS A 82 -1.04 17.62 -20.46
N ASP A 83 -0.86 18.65 -19.62
CA ASP A 83 0.42 19.36 -19.52
C ASP A 83 1.55 18.47 -18.97
N VAL A 84 1.20 17.49 -18.11
CA VAL A 84 2.13 16.51 -17.55
C VAL A 84 1.63 15.10 -17.81
N ASN A 85 2.50 14.24 -18.32
CA ASN A 85 2.19 12.83 -18.49
C ASN A 85 2.21 12.10 -17.13
N LEU A 86 1.05 12.04 -16.47
CA LEU A 86 0.90 11.44 -15.14
C LEU A 86 1.26 9.96 -15.11
N LYS A 87 0.97 9.20 -16.17
CA LYS A 87 1.36 7.80 -16.33
C LYS A 87 2.88 7.63 -16.26
N LYS A 88 3.63 8.39 -17.06
CA LYS A 88 5.10 8.36 -17.05
C LYS A 88 5.68 8.83 -15.72
N LEU A 89 5.07 9.86 -15.11
CA LEU A 89 5.49 10.39 -13.82
C LEU A 89 5.36 9.34 -12.71
N LEU A 90 4.19 8.75 -12.55
CA LEU A 90 3.95 7.73 -11.52
C LEU A 90 4.83 6.49 -11.75
N LYS A 91 4.94 6.04 -13.01
CA LYS A 91 5.82 4.92 -13.36
C LYS A 91 7.27 5.19 -12.95
N ALA A 92 7.81 6.36 -13.27
CA ALA A 92 9.19 6.71 -12.93
C ALA A 92 9.42 6.79 -11.41
N ILE A 93 8.46 7.33 -10.65
CA ILE A 93 8.54 7.39 -9.19
C ILE A 93 8.49 5.97 -8.60
N ASN A 94 7.52 5.15 -9.02
CA ASN A 94 7.36 3.78 -8.52
C ASN A 94 8.57 2.90 -8.84
N THR A 95 9.17 3.02 -10.02
CA THR A 95 10.42 2.29 -10.35
C THR A 95 11.57 2.63 -9.39
N ARG A 96 11.69 3.90 -8.98
CA ARG A 96 12.73 4.31 -8.01
C ARG A 96 12.41 3.83 -6.61
N ILE A 97 11.14 3.85 -6.20
CA ILE A 97 10.70 3.31 -4.91
C ILE A 97 10.96 1.79 -4.84
N GLU A 98 10.60 1.04 -5.88
CA GLU A 98 10.88 -0.40 -5.98
C GLU A 98 12.37 -0.70 -5.84
N TYR A 99 13.22 0.10 -6.46
CA TYR A 99 14.66 -0.07 -6.40
C TYR A 99 15.25 0.26 -5.00
N LEU A 100 14.75 1.30 -4.33
CA LEU A 100 15.29 1.79 -3.06
C LEU A 100 14.65 1.14 -1.82
N LEU A 101 13.42 0.63 -1.94
CA LEU A 101 12.66 0.01 -0.85
C LEU A 101 12.18 -1.39 -1.25
N ASP A 102 10.96 -1.47 -1.78
CA ASP A 102 10.32 -2.69 -2.23
C ASP A 102 9.04 -2.37 -3.02
N ARG A 103 8.54 -3.33 -3.79
CA ARG A 103 7.30 -3.23 -4.59
C ARG A 103 6.04 -2.96 -3.77
N GLU A 104 5.99 -3.43 -2.52
CA GLU A 104 4.83 -3.21 -1.63
C GLU A 104 4.67 -1.74 -1.20
N LYS A 105 5.72 -0.91 -1.41
CA LYS A 105 5.72 0.52 -1.10
C LYS A 105 5.44 1.41 -2.31
N THR A 106 5.05 0.83 -3.44
CA THR A 106 4.68 1.63 -4.62
C THR A 106 3.46 2.49 -4.37
N ILE A 107 3.44 3.66 -5.01
CA ILE A 107 2.36 4.64 -4.88
C ILE A 107 1.20 4.25 -5.79
N GLY A 108 -0.01 4.21 -5.23
CA GLY A 108 -1.24 3.93 -5.97
C GLY A 108 -1.64 5.04 -6.96
N HIS A 109 -2.19 4.65 -8.12
CA HIS A 109 -2.68 5.61 -9.12
C HIS A 109 -3.82 6.52 -8.62
N ALA A 110 -4.55 6.10 -7.60
CA ALA A 110 -5.65 6.86 -7.00
C ALA A 110 -5.25 8.29 -6.56
N PHE A 111 -3.98 8.51 -6.17
CA PHE A 111 -3.48 9.85 -5.85
C PHE A 111 -3.56 10.83 -7.03
N PHE A 112 -3.47 10.32 -8.26
CA PHE A 112 -3.37 11.09 -9.49
C PHE A 112 -4.67 11.13 -10.29
N VAL A 113 -5.66 10.28 -9.98
CA VAL A 113 -6.95 10.21 -10.70
C VAL A 113 -7.70 11.55 -10.68
N SER A 114 -7.66 12.27 -9.55
CA SER A 114 -8.35 13.56 -9.40
C SER A 114 -7.50 14.77 -9.78
N VAL A 115 -6.36 14.58 -10.46
CA VAL A 115 -5.50 15.70 -10.89
C VAL A 115 -6.01 16.24 -12.21
N GLU A 116 -6.37 17.51 -12.22
CA GLU A 116 -6.95 18.20 -13.39
C GLU A 116 -6.04 19.31 -13.93
N ASN A 117 -5.13 19.83 -13.11
CA ASN A 117 -4.23 20.94 -13.45
C ASN A 117 -2.96 20.90 -12.57
N LEU A 118 -1.99 21.77 -12.90
CA LEU A 118 -0.72 21.85 -12.19
C LEU A 118 -0.88 22.15 -10.68
N GLU A 119 -1.87 22.97 -10.31
CA GLU A 119 -2.11 23.33 -8.91
C GLU A 119 -2.61 22.13 -8.10
N SER A 120 -3.52 21.34 -8.67
CA SER A 120 -3.97 20.07 -8.06
C SER A 120 -2.82 19.07 -7.95
N LEU A 121 -1.93 19.00 -8.95
CA LEU A 121 -0.75 18.14 -8.92
C LEU A 121 0.21 18.57 -7.79
N LYS A 122 0.51 19.86 -7.66
CA LYS A 122 1.33 20.41 -6.57
C LYS A 122 0.75 20.05 -5.20
N LYS A 123 -0.56 20.18 -5.03
CA LYS A 123 -1.26 19.79 -3.78
C LYS A 123 -1.13 18.30 -3.49
N VAL A 124 -1.26 17.45 -4.50
CA VAL A 124 -1.05 15.99 -4.34
C VAL A 124 0.37 15.70 -3.88
N PHE A 125 1.38 16.32 -4.48
CA PHE A 125 2.76 16.14 -4.04
C PHE A 125 2.98 16.62 -2.61
N LYS A 126 2.61 17.87 -2.32
CA LYS A 126 2.83 18.50 -1.01
C LYS A 126 2.12 17.79 0.14
N ASN A 127 0.86 17.42 -0.05
CA ASN A 127 0.00 16.97 1.05
C ASN A 127 -0.12 15.45 1.15
N LYS A 128 0.28 14.71 0.11
CA LYS A 128 0.10 13.25 0.05
C LYS A 128 1.40 12.52 -0.27
N ILE A 129 2.05 12.84 -1.40
CA ILE A 129 3.22 12.08 -1.85
C ILE A 129 4.44 12.33 -0.95
N ILE A 130 4.80 13.58 -0.68
CA ILE A 130 5.98 13.90 0.15
C ILE A 130 5.82 13.35 1.58
N PRO A 131 4.68 13.55 2.27
CA PRO A 131 4.45 12.92 3.58
C PRO A 131 4.55 11.39 3.56
N LEU A 132 4.04 10.74 2.51
CA LEU A 132 4.15 9.29 2.37
C LEU A 132 5.61 8.84 2.20
N LEU A 133 6.38 9.57 1.40
CA LEU A 133 7.81 9.29 1.23
C LEU A 133 8.59 9.55 2.52
N GLN A 134 8.23 10.59 3.29
CA GLN A 134 8.81 10.84 4.62
C GLN A 134 8.59 9.67 5.57
N GLU A 135 7.40 9.08 5.56
CA GLU A 135 7.10 7.87 6.34
C GLU A 135 7.91 6.66 5.84
N TYR A 136 7.94 6.43 4.52
CA TYR A 136 8.61 5.27 3.93
C TYR A 136 10.13 5.28 4.11
N PHE A 137 10.74 6.46 4.06
CA PHE A 137 12.18 6.64 4.18
C PHE A 137 12.61 7.16 5.56
N TYR A 138 11.72 7.15 6.56
CA TYR A 138 12.03 7.62 7.92
C TYR A 138 12.67 9.03 7.98
N ASN A 139 12.17 9.95 7.14
CA ASN A 139 12.71 11.31 6.94
C ASN A 139 14.15 11.36 6.37
N ASP A 140 14.65 10.31 5.71
CA ASP A 140 15.89 10.38 4.93
C ASP A 140 15.65 11.16 3.63
N TYR A 141 15.90 12.47 3.69
CA TYR A 141 15.70 13.37 2.56
C TYR A 141 16.64 13.11 1.38
N ALA A 142 17.78 12.43 1.56
CA ALA A 142 18.65 12.08 0.45
C ALA A 142 18.02 10.97 -0.42
N LEU A 143 17.39 9.98 0.22
CA LEU A 143 16.64 8.94 -0.48
C LEU A 143 15.35 9.48 -1.09
N ILE A 144 14.62 10.35 -0.39
CA ILE A 144 13.41 11.00 -0.92
C ILE A 144 13.77 11.84 -2.16
N ASP A 145 14.84 12.63 -2.11
CA ASP A 145 15.29 13.43 -3.25
C ASP A 145 15.77 12.55 -4.43
N ALA A 146 16.39 11.40 -4.14
CA ALA A 146 16.72 10.41 -5.16
C ALA A 146 15.47 9.85 -5.86
N VAL A 147 14.38 9.55 -5.12
CA VAL A 147 13.08 9.15 -5.71
C VAL A 147 12.50 10.26 -6.58
N LEU A 148 12.63 11.51 -6.15
CA LEU A 148 12.20 12.70 -6.89
C LEU A 148 13.17 13.11 -8.01
N ASN A 149 14.23 12.34 -8.25
CA ASN A 149 15.22 12.55 -9.30
C ASN A 149 16.00 13.87 -9.14
N LYS A 150 16.24 14.33 -7.91
CA LYS A 150 16.99 15.56 -7.61
C LYS A 150 16.50 16.77 -8.40
N ASN A 151 15.19 16.84 -8.60
CA ASN A 151 14.56 17.82 -9.51
C ASN A 151 14.39 19.22 -8.89
N GLY A 152 14.92 19.44 -7.68
CA GLY A 152 14.78 20.70 -6.93
C GLY A 152 13.43 20.88 -6.24
N MET A 153 12.60 19.83 -6.15
CA MET A 153 11.34 19.89 -5.38
C MET A 153 11.59 19.98 -3.87
N LEU A 154 12.73 19.47 -3.41
CA LEU A 154 13.21 19.59 -2.04
C LEU A 154 14.39 20.54 -2.00
N GLU A 155 14.32 21.53 -1.13
CA GLU A 155 15.41 22.47 -0.89
C GLU A 155 15.86 22.33 0.57
N ILE A 156 17.18 22.36 0.77
CA ILE A 156 17.75 22.38 2.11
C ILE A 156 17.36 23.71 2.75
N SER A 157 16.68 23.68 3.89
CA SER A 157 16.43 24.90 4.65
C SER A 157 17.77 25.42 5.19
N VAL A 158 18.18 26.58 4.68
CA VAL A 158 19.42 27.25 5.09
C VAL A 158 19.19 28.36 6.12
N GLU A 159 18.07 28.29 6.84
CA GLU A 159 17.69 29.30 7.85
C GLU A 159 18.75 29.48 8.96
N ASN A 160 19.65 28.52 9.14
CA ASN A 160 20.71 28.53 10.16
C ASN A 160 22.11 28.26 9.58
N LYS A 161 22.48 28.90 8.45
CA LYS A 161 23.83 28.79 7.85
C LYS A 161 24.96 29.01 8.86
N ASP A 162 24.76 29.86 9.87
CA ASP A 162 25.80 30.15 10.87
C ASP A 162 26.13 28.96 11.78
N TYR A 163 25.16 28.07 12.06
CA TYR A 163 25.42 26.83 12.82
C TYR A 163 26.06 25.72 11.96
N LEU A 164 25.93 25.81 10.63
CA LEU A 164 26.45 24.82 9.68
C LEU A 164 27.89 25.11 9.21
N LYS A 165 28.39 26.35 9.40
CA LYS A 165 29.76 26.76 9.04
C LYS A 165 30.85 25.93 9.73
N ASN A 166 30.61 25.44 10.95
CA ASN A 166 31.60 24.67 11.70
C ASN A 166 31.49 23.15 11.49
N MET A 167 30.43 22.66 10.81
CA MET A 167 30.27 21.24 10.49
C MET A 167 30.96 20.85 9.18
N THR A 168 31.31 21.82 8.34
CA THR A 168 31.95 21.58 7.04
C THR A 168 33.41 21.13 7.17
N GLU A 169 34.05 21.36 8.33
CA GLU A 169 35.40 20.89 8.64
C GLU A 169 35.46 19.40 9.05
N PHE A 170 34.32 18.74 9.29
CA PHE A 170 34.27 17.33 9.72
C PHE A 170 34.01 16.33 8.57
N ILE A 171 33.86 16.81 7.33
CA ILE A 171 33.46 15.99 6.17
C ILE A 171 34.56 15.95 5.08
N GLU A 172 35.72 16.58 5.28
CA GLU A 172 36.94 16.25 4.51
C GLU A 172 37.69 15.07 5.14
#